data_AF-A0A0C3ARX5-F1
#
_entry.id   AF-A0A0C3ARX5-F1
#
_cell.length_a   1.000
_cell.length_b   1.000
_cell.length_c   1.000
_cell.angle_alpha   90.00
_cell.angle_beta   90.00
_cell.angle_gamma   90.00
#
_symmetry.space_group_name_H-M   'P 1'
#
loop_
_entity.id
_entity.type
_entity.pdbx_description
1 polymer ?
#
loop_
_entity_poly.entity_id
_entity_poly.type
_entity_poly.pdbx_seq_one_letter_code
_entity_poly.pdbx_strand_id
1 'polypeptide(L)'
;SAWSGGGGDKAMIPQDSGHPFAGRWVGNGDRRTIYGSRLYGSGYPSSYSNGSDAVQGRGFPYGTWPISWGAYRGGEEYTSSTLDLLRPGGPLVTVNVTSNPSNWPNIPTTEVYQLVGDRDSVMFMMSDLADWCHAKPQWPQAFSPSAPGNATTQPKPENVIQYYRASSFALTFAGYNNTAALGSASSTASVPLPGAIVNSPFLACINDTIAVALPILDWP
;
A
#
# COMPACT_ATOMS: atom_id res chain seq x y z
N SER A 1 -4.69 -13.34 6.90
CA SER A 1 -6.12 -13.59 6.69
C SER A 1 -6.81 -12.31 6.24
N ALA A 2 -7.84 -12.45 5.41
CA ALA A 2 -8.77 -11.37 5.09
C ALA A 2 -9.89 -11.32 6.13
N TRP A 3 -10.50 -10.15 6.34
CA TRP A 3 -11.62 -9.91 7.26
C TRP A 3 -11.38 -10.19 8.76
N SER A 4 -10.25 -10.79 9.15
CA SER A 4 -9.86 -10.97 10.55
C SER A 4 -9.46 -9.65 11.21
N GLY A 5 -9.53 -9.56 12.54
CA GLY A 5 -9.00 -8.39 13.27
C GLY A 5 -7.48 -8.22 13.14
N GLY A 6 -6.76 -9.29 12.80
CA GLY A 6 -5.30 -9.38 12.90
C GLY A 6 -4.83 -9.42 14.36
N GLY A 7 -3.59 -9.01 14.58
CA GLY A 7 -2.94 -9.05 15.88
C GLY A 7 -2.09 -10.31 16.05
N GLY A 8 -2.27 -10.98 17.18
CA GLY A 8 -1.43 -12.11 17.59
C GLY A 8 -0.06 -11.70 18.11
N ASP A 9 0.80 -12.69 18.34
CA ASP A 9 2.13 -12.47 18.86
C ASP A 9 3.09 -11.90 17.82
N LYS A 10 4.09 -11.18 18.32
CA LYS A 10 5.20 -10.65 17.53
C LYS A 10 6.30 -11.69 17.46
N ALA A 11 6.72 -12.07 16.26
CA ALA A 11 7.77 -13.06 16.03
C ALA A 11 9.01 -12.42 15.41
N MET A 12 10.20 -12.96 15.71
CA MET A 12 11.44 -12.54 15.06
C MET A 12 11.68 -13.44 13.84
N ILE A 13 12.00 -12.85 12.70
CA ILE A 13 12.43 -13.59 11.52
C ILE A 13 13.74 -14.34 11.90
N PRO A 14 13.82 -15.66 11.67
CA PRO A 14 14.99 -16.45 12.00
C PRO A 14 16.29 -15.79 11.54
N GLN A 15 17.30 -15.81 12.41
CA GLN A 15 18.62 -15.24 12.14
C GLN A 15 19.48 -16.22 11.33
N ASP A 16 19.05 -16.54 10.12
CA ASP A 16 19.77 -17.38 9.18
C ASP A 16 19.83 -16.73 7.77
N SER A 17 20.64 -17.31 6.89
CA SER A 17 20.81 -16.81 5.52
C SER A 17 19.68 -17.17 4.57
N GLY A 18 18.70 -17.97 5.02
CA GLY A 18 17.57 -18.44 4.21
C GLY A 18 16.40 -17.46 4.19
N HIS A 19 16.34 -16.54 5.15
CA HIS A 19 15.24 -15.60 5.28
C HIS A 19 15.67 -14.17 4.96
N PRO A 20 14.98 -13.47 4.04
CA PRO A 20 15.23 -12.04 3.85
C PRO A 20 14.90 -11.29 5.14
N PHE A 21 15.70 -10.25 5.43
CA PHE A 21 15.53 -9.40 6.60
C PHE A 21 15.60 -10.14 7.95
N ALA A 22 16.44 -11.18 8.03
CA ALA A 22 16.77 -11.92 9.24
C ALA A 22 16.96 -11.00 10.47
N GLY A 23 16.34 -11.36 11.60
CA GLY A 23 16.38 -10.58 12.84
C GLY A 23 15.41 -9.40 12.92
N ARG A 24 14.67 -9.07 11.85
CA ARG A 24 13.53 -8.14 11.95
C ARG A 24 12.35 -8.81 12.63
N TRP A 25 11.48 -8.01 13.24
CA TRP A 25 10.24 -8.50 13.80
C TRP A 25 9.10 -8.52 12.77
N VAL A 26 8.12 -9.40 12.95
CA VAL A 26 6.95 -9.57 12.08
C VAL A 26 5.70 -9.88 12.93
N GLY A 27 4.52 -9.45 12.48
CA GLY A 27 3.24 -9.74 13.14
C GLY A 27 2.77 -8.69 14.16
N ASN A 28 1.75 -9.04 14.95
CA ASN A 28 1.09 -8.18 15.95
C ASN A 28 0.32 -6.94 15.43
N GLY A 29 0.44 -6.60 14.15
CA GLY A 29 -0.36 -5.54 13.53
C GLY A 29 -1.84 -5.94 13.42
N ASP A 30 -2.72 -5.01 13.77
CA ASP A 30 -4.18 -5.21 13.70
C ASP A 30 -4.87 -4.11 12.88
N ARG A 31 -6.14 -4.34 12.53
CA ARG A 31 -6.91 -3.44 11.66
C ARG A 31 -7.07 -2.02 12.20
N ARG A 32 -6.99 -1.80 13.51
CA ARG A 32 -7.10 -0.45 14.11
C ARG A 32 -5.94 0.45 13.71
N THR A 33 -4.81 -0.13 13.33
CA THR A 33 -3.60 0.58 12.93
C THR A 33 -3.29 0.47 11.43
N ILE A 34 -4.21 -0.10 10.64
CA ILE A 34 -3.96 -0.44 9.22
C ILE A 34 -3.72 0.79 8.36
N TYR A 35 -4.32 1.93 8.72
CA TYR A 35 -4.18 3.17 7.99
C TYR A 35 -2.81 3.82 8.23
N GLY A 36 -2.12 4.13 7.15
CA GLY A 36 -1.04 5.11 7.13
C GLY A 36 -1.54 6.51 6.84
N SER A 37 -0.64 7.35 6.33
CA SER A 37 -0.94 8.65 5.76
C SER A 37 -0.56 8.64 4.28
N ARG A 38 -0.37 9.83 3.69
CA ARG A 38 0.15 10.02 2.33
C ARG A 38 1.69 9.95 2.26
N LEU A 39 2.35 9.78 3.42
CA LEU A 39 3.80 9.71 3.52
C LEU A 39 4.27 8.27 3.55
N TYR A 40 5.23 7.95 2.71
CA TYR A 40 5.86 6.64 2.71
C TYR A 40 6.64 6.42 4.02
N GLY A 41 6.43 5.27 4.66
CA GLY A 41 6.93 4.99 6.01
C GLY A 41 5.92 5.28 7.14
N SER A 42 4.70 5.70 6.81
CA SER A 42 3.61 5.86 7.77
C SER A 42 2.84 4.56 8.03
N GLY A 43 1.98 4.56 9.06
CA GLY A 43 1.13 3.42 9.41
C GLY A 43 1.84 2.30 10.18
N TYR A 44 3.03 2.60 10.72
CA TYR A 44 3.75 1.70 11.60
C TYR A 44 3.23 1.84 13.04
N PRO A 45 2.89 0.74 13.73
CA PRO A 45 2.68 0.75 15.17
C PRO A 45 3.94 1.25 15.90
N SER A 46 3.77 1.89 17.05
CA SER A 46 4.87 2.47 17.83
C SER A 46 5.95 1.44 18.18
N SER A 47 5.58 0.17 18.40
CA SER A 47 6.48 -0.96 18.69
C SER A 47 7.37 -1.38 17.52
N TYR A 48 7.18 -0.79 16.33
CA TYR A 48 7.98 -0.99 15.12
C TYR A 48 8.72 0.28 14.68
N SER A 49 8.56 1.39 15.41
CA SER A 49 9.32 2.61 15.16
C SER A 49 10.77 2.41 15.56
N ASN A 50 11.69 2.87 14.70
CA ASN A 50 13.13 2.95 14.99
C ASN A 50 13.60 4.41 15.14
N GLY A 51 12.67 5.35 15.32
CA GLY A 51 12.96 6.79 15.40
C GLY A 51 13.26 7.47 14.06
N SER A 52 13.32 6.72 12.96
CA SER A 52 13.37 7.27 11.60
C SER A 52 11.97 7.59 11.08
N ASP A 53 11.88 8.34 9.99
CA ASP A 53 10.67 8.49 9.15
C ASP A 53 10.76 7.67 7.84
N ALA A 54 11.87 6.95 7.65
CA ALA A 54 12.09 6.05 6.52
C ALA A 54 11.61 4.63 6.85
N VAL A 55 11.28 3.84 5.83
CA VAL A 55 10.93 2.42 5.99
C VAL A 55 12.12 1.51 6.30
N GLN A 56 13.34 2.01 6.03
CA GLN A 56 14.54 1.19 6.12
C GLN A 56 14.71 0.63 7.52
N GLY A 57 14.94 -0.66 7.56
CA GLY A 57 15.22 -1.43 8.74
C GLY A 57 14.13 -1.48 9.83
N ARG A 58 12.88 -1.23 9.45
CA ARG A 58 11.75 -1.55 10.32
C ARG A 58 11.35 -3.01 10.19
N GLY A 59 10.58 -3.50 11.16
CA GLY A 59 9.93 -4.81 11.04
C GLY A 59 8.68 -4.76 10.16
N PHE A 60 7.93 -5.85 10.11
CA PHE A 60 6.77 -6.03 9.24
C PHE A 60 5.53 -6.37 10.06
N PRO A 61 4.85 -5.36 10.64
CA PRO A 61 3.75 -5.59 11.59
C PRO A 61 2.59 -6.42 11.00
N TYR A 62 2.45 -6.44 9.68
CA TYR A 62 1.36 -7.13 9.00
C TYR A 62 1.82 -8.30 8.13
N GLY A 63 3.06 -8.75 8.28
CA GLY A 63 3.60 -9.91 7.56
C GLY A 63 4.25 -9.63 6.21
N THR A 64 4.07 -8.43 5.64
CA THR A 64 4.69 -8.04 4.38
C THR A 64 5.51 -6.77 4.55
N TRP A 65 6.60 -6.68 3.78
CA TRP A 65 7.45 -5.49 3.80
C TRP A 65 6.94 -4.39 2.85
N PRO A 66 7.39 -3.14 3.01
CA PRO A 66 6.93 -1.99 2.25
C PRO A 66 7.10 -2.09 0.73
N ILE A 67 6.20 -1.43 -0.01
CA ILE A 67 6.30 -1.27 -1.47
C ILE A 67 7.56 -0.47 -1.77
N SER A 68 8.44 -0.97 -2.62
CA SER A 68 9.59 -0.18 -3.02
C SER A 68 9.17 0.94 -3.98
N TRP A 69 9.73 2.12 -3.78
CA TRP A 69 9.66 3.25 -4.70
C TRP A 69 11.06 3.61 -5.23
N GLY A 70 11.95 2.63 -5.36
CA GLY A 70 13.38 2.86 -5.60
C GLY A 70 14.07 3.41 -4.35
N ALA A 71 15.08 4.27 -4.53
CA ALA A 71 15.89 4.83 -3.43
C ALA A 71 15.18 5.87 -2.53
N TYR A 72 13.87 5.97 -2.64
CA TYR A 72 13.09 6.95 -1.89
C TYR A 72 12.79 6.44 -0.48
N ARG A 73 13.31 7.16 0.53
CA ARG A 73 13.09 6.95 1.97
C ARG A 73 13.29 5.49 2.42
N GLY A 74 14.37 4.85 1.95
CA GLY A 74 14.69 3.48 2.36
C GLY A 74 14.01 2.40 1.52
N GLY A 75 13.31 2.78 0.44
CA GLY A 75 12.67 1.84 -0.47
C GLY A 75 13.67 0.92 -1.19
N GLU A 76 14.93 1.33 -1.31
CA GLU A 76 16.01 0.58 -1.97
C GLU A 76 16.27 -0.78 -1.32
N GLU A 77 16.00 -0.93 -0.01
CA GLU A 77 16.10 -2.20 0.73
C GLU A 77 15.16 -3.28 0.15
N TYR A 78 14.13 -2.88 -0.60
CA TYR A 78 13.07 -3.76 -1.10
C TYR A 78 13.04 -3.90 -2.64
N THR A 79 14.14 -3.58 -3.34
CA THR A 79 14.17 -3.45 -4.82
C THR A 79 14.67 -4.66 -5.61
N SER A 80 15.18 -5.72 -4.97
CA SER A 80 15.82 -6.80 -5.72
C SER A 80 14.80 -7.77 -6.32
N SER A 81 15.10 -8.30 -7.52
CA SER A 81 14.25 -9.30 -8.19
C SER A 81 14.06 -10.57 -7.35
N THR A 82 15.09 -10.95 -6.57
CA THR A 82 14.99 -12.04 -5.60
C THR A 82 13.98 -11.72 -4.50
N LEU A 83 13.98 -10.48 -3.98
CA LEU A 83 13.01 -10.07 -2.98
C LEU A 83 11.58 -10.05 -3.54
N ASP A 84 11.38 -9.64 -4.80
CA ASP A 84 10.05 -9.72 -5.41
C ASP A 84 9.50 -11.15 -5.52
N LEU A 85 10.38 -12.14 -5.76
CA LEU A 85 10.00 -13.56 -5.76
C LEU A 85 9.73 -14.11 -4.36
N LEU A 86 10.48 -13.65 -3.35
CA LEU A 86 10.33 -14.08 -1.96
C LEU A 86 9.26 -13.29 -1.19
N ARG A 87 8.67 -12.27 -1.82
CA ARG A 87 7.64 -11.43 -1.21
C ARG A 87 6.43 -12.27 -0.81
N PRO A 88 5.99 -12.22 0.45
CA PRO A 88 4.71 -12.81 0.84
C PRO A 88 3.57 -12.19 0.00
N GLY A 89 2.76 -13.05 -0.63
CA GLY A 89 1.72 -12.64 -1.59
C GLY A 89 2.22 -12.40 -3.03
N GLY A 90 3.50 -12.64 -3.29
CA GLY A 90 4.11 -12.57 -4.63
C GLY A 90 4.58 -11.19 -5.07
N PRO A 91 5.02 -11.06 -6.33
CA PRO A 91 5.61 -9.83 -6.87
C PRO A 91 4.66 -8.63 -6.77
N LEU A 92 5.24 -7.42 -6.74
CA LEU A 92 4.45 -6.19 -6.73
C LEU A 92 3.71 -6.00 -8.06
N VAL A 93 2.44 -5.63 -7.95
CA VAL A 93 1.57 -5.31 -9.08
C VAL A 93 0.84 -4.00 -8.83
N THR A 94 0.36 -3.42 -9.93
CA THR A 94 -0.57 -2.29 -9.89
C THR A 94 -1.81 -2.58 -10.72
N VAL A 95 -2.95 -2.07 -10.27
CA VAL A 95 -4.21 -2.20 -11.01
C VAL A 95 -4.99 -0.90 -10.98
N ASN A 96 -5.55 -0.51 -12.13
CA ASN A 96 -6.47 0.61 -12.20
C ASN A 96 -7.87 0.17 -11.80
N VAL A 97 -8.56 1.03 -11.05
CA VAL A 97 -9.90 0.80 -10.53
C VAL A 97 -10.75 2.03 -10.83
N THR A 98 -11.87 1.81 -11.51
CA THR A 98 -12.87 2.84 -11.81
C THR A 98 -14.23 2.43 -11.27
N SER A 99 -15.16 3.37 -11.15
CA SER A 99 -16.52 3.07 -10.72
C SER A 99 -17.35 2.47 -11.87
N ASN A 100 -18.35 1.64 -11.53
CA ASN A 100 -19.39 1.27 -12.48
C ASN A 100 -20.44 2.39 -12.58
N PRO A 101 -20.65 3.03 -13.76
CA PRO A 101 -21.60 4.13 -13.90
C PRO A 101 -23.06 3.77 -13.56
N SER A 102 -23.43 2.49 -13.65
CA SER A 102 -24.77 2.03 -13.26
C SER A 102 -25.03 2.13 -11.75
N ASN A 103 -23.99 1.96 -10.94
CA ASN A 103 -24.07 2.03 -9.47
C ASN A 103 -23.61 3.40 -8.96
N TRP A 104 -22.76 4.09 -9.72
CA TRP A 104 -22.14 5.36 -9.39
C TRP A 104 -22.36 6.40 -10.49
N PRO A 105 -23.60 6.83 -10.76
CA PRO A 105 -23.91 7.70 -11.91
C PRO A 105 -23.28 9.10 -11.82
N ASN A 106 -22.92 9.55 -10.62
CA ASN A 106 -22.35 10.87 -10.36
C ASN A 106 -20.82 10.87 -10.23
N ILE A 107 -20.17 9.70 -10.35
CA ILE A 107 -18.71 9.60 -10.27
C ILE A 107 -18.13 9.77 -11.67
N PRO A 108 -17.25 10.75 -11.90
CA PRO A 108 -16.70 11.00 -13.23
C PRO A 108 -15.76 9.86 -13.64
N THR A 109 -15.70 9.58 -14.95
CA THR A 109 -14.80 8.54 -15.50
C THR A 109 -13.32 8.87 -15.35
N THR A 110 -12.99 10.11 -14.97
CA THR A 110 -11.63 10.57 -14.64
C THR A 110 -11.22 10.24 -13.21
N GLU A 111 -12.15 9.79 -12.37
CA GLU A 111 -11.87 9.28 -11.03
C GLU A 111 -11.32 7.84 -11.12
N VAL A 112 -10.04 7.76 -11.49
CA VAL A 112 -9.30 6.50 -11.66
C VAL A 112 -8.32 6.35 -10.51
N TYR A 113 -8.54 5.35 -9.67
CA TYR A 113 -7.61 4.97 -8.61
C TYR A 113 -6.68 3.86 -9.09
N GLN A 114 -5.50 3.75 -8.46
CA GLN A 114 -4.64 2.60 -8.66
C GLN A 114 -4.30 1.96 -7.33
N LEU A 115 -4.45 0.64 -7.26
CA LEU A 115 -3.92 -0.15 -6.16
C LEU A 115 -2.47 -0.50 -6.47
N VAL A 116 -1.63 -0.53 -5.45
CA VAL A 116 -0.25 -1.02 -5.52
C VAL A 116 0.00 -1.91 -4.32
N GLY A 117 0.54 -3.11 -4.53
CA GLY A 117 0.80 -4.08 -3.47
C GLY A 117 1.30 -5.40 -4.02
N ASP A 118 1.44 -6.41 -3.15
CA ASP A 118 1.71 -7.79 -3.59
C ASP A 118 0.53 -8.34 -4.40
N ARG A 119 0.85 -9.24 -5.34
CA ARG A 119 -0.12 -9.82 -6.30
C ARG A 119 -1.36 -10.37 -5.61
N ASP A 120 -1.21 -11.17 -4.58
CA ASP A 120 -2.34 -11.86 -3.95
C ASP A 120 -3.25 -10.87 -3.22
N SER A 121 -2.68 -9.90 -2.49
CA SER A 121 -3.47 -8.85 -1.84
C SER A 121 -4.21 -7.97 -2.85
N VAL A 122 -3.58 -7.60 -3.98
CA VAL A 122 -4.24 -6.80 -5.03
C VAL A 122 -5.35 -7.60 -5.69
N MET A 123 -5.11 -8.87 -6.04
CA MET A 123 -6.13 -9.74 -6.65
C MET A 123 -7.32 -9.96 -5.71
N PHE A 124 -7.05 -10.15 -4.42
CA PHE A 124 -8.09 -10.24 -3.40
C PHE A 124 -8.92 -8.95 -3.34
N MET A 125 -8.25 -7.80 -3.25
CA MET A 125 -8.93 -6.50 -3.21
C MET A 125 -9.72 -6.19 -4.49
N MET A 126 -9.30 -6.67 -5.66
CA MET A 126 -10.08 -6.51 -6.89
C MET A 126 -11.45 -7.17 -6.78
N SER A 127 -11.52 -8.38 -6.21
CA SER A 127 -12.80 -9.07 -6.00
C SER A 127 -13.67 -8.29 -5.02
N ASP A 128 -13.12 -7.94 -3.86
CA ASP A 128 -13.89 -7.26 -2.81
C ASP A 128 -14.36 -5.87 -3.26
N LEU A 129 -13.54 -5.10 -3.99
CA LEU A 129 -13.98 -3.81 -4.52
C LEU A 129 -15.02 -3.95 -5.64
N ALA A 130 -14.97 -5.02 -6.44
CA ALA A 130 -16.01 -5.28 -7.44
C ALA A 130 -17.36 -5.60 -6.76
N ASP A 131 -17.33 -6.39 -5.69
CA ASP A 131 -18.54 -6.82 -4.98
C ASP A 131 -19.13 -5.71 -4.10
N TRP A 132 -18.30 -5.06 -3.28
CA TRP A 132 -18.74 -4.10 -2.27
C TRP A 132 -18.82 -2.67 -2.77
N CYS A 133 -17.94 -2.29 -3.69
CA CYS A 133 -17.88 -0.93 -4.23
C CYS A 133 -18.33 -0.83 -5.67
N HIS A 134 -18.82 -1.91 -6.28
CA HIS A 134 -19.19 -1.93 -7.71
C HIS A 134 -18.09 -1.33 -8.59
N ALA A 135 -16.84 -1.62 -8.23
CA ALA A 135 -15.69 -1.15 -8.96
C ALA A 135 -15.46 -2.02 -10.21
N LYS A 136 -14.77 -1.46 -11.19
CA LYS A 136 -14.32 -2.11 -12.42
C LYS A 136 -12.80 -2.17 -12.42
N PRO A 137 -12.19 -3.12 -11.72
CA PRO A 137 -10.74 -3.30 -11.77
C PRO A 137 -10.31 -3.72 -13.18
N GLN A 138 -9.20 -3.18 -13.65
CA GLN A 138 -8.54 -3.57 -14.89
C GLN A 138 -7.65 -4.80 -14.67
N TRP A 139 -6.99 -5.29 -15.74
CA TRP A 139 -5.99 -6.34 -15.60
C TRP A 139 -4.75 -5.83 -14.83
N PRO A 140 -4.24 -6.57 -13.82
CA PRO A 140 -3.04 -6.19 -13.09
C PRO A 140 -1.81 -6.15 -13.99
N GLN A 141 -0.95 -5.18 -13.73
CA GLN A 141 0.32 -5.00 -14.41
C GLN A 141 1.47 -5.13 -13.41
N ALA A 142 2.61 -5.63 -13.86
CA ALA A 142 3.82 -5.67 -13.05
C ALA A 142 4.20 -4.23 -12.64
N PHE A 143 4.39 -4.01 -11.33
CA PHE A 143 4.79 -2.72 -10.81
C PHE A 143 6.32 -2.63 -10.77
N SER A 144 6.87 -1.60 -11.39
CA SER A 144 8.31 -1.37 -11.51
C SER A 144 8.61 0.13 -11.49
N PRO A 145 8.83 0.73 -10.31
CA PRO A 145 8.99 2.18 -10.14
C PRO A 145 10.28 2.73 -10.81
N SER A 146 11.22 1.85 -11.18
CA SER A 146 12.52 2.19 -11.78
C SER A 146 12.61 1.89 -13.28
N ALA A 147 11.54 1.42 -13.93
CA ALA A 147 11.59 1.04 -15.35
C ALA A 147 11.71 2.26 -16.29
N PRO A 148 12.74 2.35 -17.15
CA PRO A 148 12.84 3.39 -18.18
C PRO A 148 11.66 3.30 -19.17
N GLY A 149 10.99 4.42 -19.46
CA GLY A 149 9.91 4.50 -20.45
C GLY A 149 8.48 4.21 -19.96
N ASN A 150 8.32 3.64 -18.75
CA ASN A 150 7.01 3.44 -18.09
C ASN A 150 6.74 4.44 -16.95
N ALA A 151 7.66 5.39 -16.74
CA ALA A 151 7.61 6.37 -15.65
C ALA A 151 6.44 7.39 -15.73
N THR A 152 5.60 7.33 -16.77
CA THR A 152 4.42 8.20 -16.95
C THR A 152 3.08 7.50 -16.69
N THR A 153 3.00 6.17 -16.72
CA THR A 153 1.73 5.43 -16.55
C THR A 153 1.61 4.69 -15.22
N GLN A 154 2.75 4.35 -14.59
CA GLN A 154 2.75 3.75 -13.25
C GLN A 154 2.66 4.83 -12.17
N PRO A 155 2.00 4.53 -11.04
CA PRO A 155 1.93 5.46 -9.94
C PRO A 155 3.31 5.74 -9.36
N LYS A 156 3.46 6.92 -8.77
CA LYS A 156 4.64 7.36 -8.02
C LYS A 156 4.28 7.67 -6.57
N PRO A 157 5.26 7.81 -5.66
CA PRO A 157 5.01 8.14 -4.26
C PRO A 157 4.14 9.39 -4.08
N GLU A 158 4.34 10.42 -4.89
CA GLU A 158 3.58 11.67 -4.86
C GLU A 158 2.12 11.51 -5.27
N ASN A 159 1.74 10.40 -5.93
CA ASN A 159 0.36 10.10 -6.30
C ASN A 159 -0.40 9.34 -5.20
N VAL A 160 0.29 8.91 -4.13
CA VAL A 160 -0.33 8.12 -3.07
C VAL A 160 -1.25 8.99 -2.23
N ILE A 161 -2.52 8.60 -2.17
CA ILE A 161 -3.54 9.28 -1.36
C ILE A 161 -3.76 8.57 -0.02
N GLN A 162 -3.36 7.31 0.10
CA GLN A 162 -3.42 6.53 1.32
C GLN A 162 -2.45 5.34 1.26
N TYR A 163 -1.54 5.25 2.23
CA TYR A 163 -0.83 3.99 2.51
C TYR A 163 -1.63 3.14 3.50
N TYR A 164 -1.47 1.83 3.39
CA TYR A 164 -2.02 0.87 4.32
C TYR A 164 -0.92 -0.10 4.74
N ARG A 165 -1.16 -0.79 5.85
CA ARG A 165 -0.38 -1.95 6.25
C ARG A 165 1.12 -1.60 6.38
N ALA A 166 1.43 -0.49 7.05
CA ALA A 166 2.79 0.03 7.18
C ALA A 166 3.51 0.23 5.83
N SER A 167 2.84 0.89 4.87
CA SER A 167 3.35 1.20 3.53
C SER A 167 3.62 0.00 2.61
N SER A 168 3.06 -1.18 2.92
CA SER A 168 3.15 -2.39 2.07
C SER A 168 1.96 -2.57 1.13
N PHE A 169 0.97 -1.67 1.20
CA PHE A 169 -0.12 -1.54 0.24
C PHE A 169 -0.44 -0.05 0.07
N ALA A 170 -0.77 0.41 -1.13
CA ALA A 170 -1.05 1.82 -1.41
C ALA A 170 -2.24 2.00 -2.35
N LEU A 171 -2.99 3.07 -2.10
CA LEU A 171 -4.01 3.61 -3.00
C LEU A 171 -3.50 4.93 -3.57
N THR A 172 -3.50 5.03 -4.90
CA THR A 172 -3.04 6.22 -5.61
C THR A 172 -4.13 6.84 -6.47
N PHE A 173 -3.97 8.11 -6.80
CA PHE A 173 -4.83 8.83 -7.73
C PHE A 173 -3.96 9.62 -8.72
N ALA A 174 -4.13 9.39 -10.02
CA ALA A 174 -3.30 10.03 -11.04
C ALA A 174 -3.42 11.57 -11.05
N GLY A 175 -4.58 12.10 -10.66
CA GLY A 175 -4.81 13.54 -10.52
C GLY A 175 -4.26 14.16 -9.23
N TYR A 176 -3.61 13.37 -8.36
CA TYR A 176 -2.97 13.86 -7.14
C TYR A 176 -1.46 13.93 -7.32
N ASN A 177 -0.86 15.04 -6.91
CA ASN A 177 0.57 15.24 -6.96
C ASN A 177 1.04 15.96 -5.68
N ASN A 178 1.55 15.19 -4.74
CA ASN A 178 2.10 15.67 -3.48
C ASN A 178 3.63 15.70 -3.52
N THR A 179 4.18 16.67 -4.23
CA THR A 179 5.64 16.87 -4.29
C THR A 179 6.26 17.12 -2.91
N ALA A 180 5.49 17.63 -1.95
CA ALA A 180 5.96 17.83 -0.58
C ALA A 180 6.29 16.50 0.13
N ALA A 181 5.64 15.38 -0.25
CA ALA A 181 6.01 14.06 0.23
C ALA A 181 7.45 13.69 -0.17
N LEU A 182 7.93 14.16 -1.32
CA LEU A 182 9.26 13.83 -1.85
C LEU A 182 10.41 14.51 -1.10
N GLY A 183 10.13 15.53 -0.27
CA GLY A 183 11.13 16.28 0.50
C GLY A 183 11.57 15.61 1.81
N SER A 184 12.43 16.31 2.58
CA SER A 184 12.83 15.91 3.94
C SER A 184 11.65 16.04 4.92
N ALA A 185 11.58 15.13 5.89
CA ALA A 185 10.41 14.94 6.75
C ALA A 185 10.02 16.20 7.55
N SER A 186 8.84 16.71 7.26
CA SER A 186 8.09 17.65 8.07
C SER A 186 6.62 17.27 7.98
N SER A 187 5.86 17.44 9.07
CA SER A 187 4.39 17.26 9.12
C SER A 187 3.63 18.13 8.10
N THR A 188 4.31 19.07 7.43
CA THR A 188 3.80 19.91 6.34
C THR A 188 3.73 19.21 4.98
N ALA A 189 4.15 17.95 4.88
CA ALA A 189 4.30 17.21 3.61
C ALA A 189 3.02 16.52 3.08
N SER A 190 1.84 16.82 3.64
CA SER A 190 0.56 16.25 3.17
C SER A 190 -0.28 17.32 2.48
N VAL A 191 -0.13 17.43 1.15
CA VAL A 191 -1.01 18.29 0.33
C VAL A 191 -2.46 17.80 0.47
N PRO A 192 -3.46 18.68 0.66
CA PRO A 192 -4.86 18.27 0.71
C PRO A 192 -5.28 17.48 -0.54
N LEU A 193 -6.23 16.56 -0.40
CA LEU A 193 -6.78 15.87 -1.57
C LEU A 193 -7.45 16.88 -2.50
N PRO A 194 -7.41 16.64 -3.83
CA PRO A 194 -8.13 17.48 -4.77
C PRO A 194 -9.62 17.52 -4.45
N GLY A 195 -10.24 18.69 -4.61
CA GLY A 195 -11.69 18.86 -4.38
C GLY A 195 -12.57 17.89 -5.17
N ALA A 196 -12.06 17.40 -6.30
CA ALA A 196 -12.70 16.38 -7.14
C ALA A 196 -12.95 15.05 -6.42
N ILE A 197 -12.08 14.67 -5.46
CA ILE A 197 -12.16 13.35 -4.81
C ILE A 197 -12.29 13.40 -3.29
N VAL A 198 -12.06 14.56 -2.66
CA VAL A 198 -12.03 14.68 -1.19
C VAL A 198 -13.33 14.24 -0.51
N ASN A 199 -14.47 14.41 -1.18
CA ASN A 199 -15.79 13.98 -0.72
C ASN A 199 -16.40 12.88 -1.62
N SER A 200 -15.56 12.16 -2.38
CA SER A 200 -16.07 11.10 -3.25
C SER A 200 -16.60 9.93 -2.40
N PRO A 201 -17.87 9.54 -2.55
CA PRO A 201 -18.39 8.36 -1.87
C PRO A 201 -17.79 7.06 -2.45
N PHE A 202 -17.29 7.07 -3.68
CA PHE A 202 -16.60 5.92 -4.26
C PHE A 202 -15.22 5.73 -3.62
N LEU A 203 -14.47 6.82 -3.40
CA LEU A 203 -13.23 6.78 -2.63
C LEU A 203 -13.46 6.26 -1.21
N ALA A 204 -14.50 6.75 -0.54
CA ALA A 204 -14.85 6.30 0.81
C ALA A 204 -15.08 4.78 0.84
N CYS A 205 -15.88 4.25 -0.10
CA CYS A 205 -16.11 2.81 -0.21
C CYS A 205 -14.80 2.03 -0.39
N ILE A 206 -13.93 2.47 -1.30
CA ILE A 206 -12.64 1.81 -1.54
C ILE A 206 -11.80 1.77 -0.27
N ASN A 207 -11.67 2.93 0.40
CA ASN A 207 -10.85 3.09 1.60
C ASN A 207 -11.36 2.21 2.74
N ASP A 208 -12.67 2.21 2.98
CA ASP A 208 -13.31 1.40 4.02
C ASP A 208 -13.16 -0.10 3.73
N THR A 209 -13.39 -0.51 2.48
CA THR A 209 -13.26 -1.91 2.06
C THR A 209 -11.82 -2.40 2.22
N ILE A 210 -10.82 -1.61 1.80
CA ILE A 210 -9.40 -1.97 2.01
C ILE A 210 -9.13 -2.14 3.52
N ALA A 211 -9.60 -1.23 4.36
CA ALA A 211 -9.30 -1.28 5.78
C ALA A 211 -9.87 -2.54 6.48
N VAL A 212 -11.06 -2.99 6.08
CA VAL A 212 -11.71 -4.16 6.68
C VAL A 212 -11.36 -5.48 6.00
N ALA A 213 -10.91 -5.46 4.76
CA ALA A 213 -10.73 -6.68 3.98
C ALA A 213 -9.28 -7.00 3.58
N LEU A 214 -8.41 -5.98 3.46
CA LEU A 214 -7.02 -6.18 3.04
C LEU A 214 -6.37 -7.28 3.88
N PRO A 215 -5.75 -8.30 3.24
CA PRO A 215 -5.11 -9.37 3.98
C PRO A 215 -3.96 -8.87 4.86
N ILE A 216 -4.00 -9.25 6.13
CA ILE A 216 -2.95 -9.01 7.12
C ILE A 216 -2.50 -10.32 7.75
N LEU A 217 -1.26 -10.40 8.24
CA LEU A 217 -0.83 -11.55 9.01
C LEU A 217 -1.66 -11.69 10.28
N ASP A 218 -2.02 -12.93 10.58
CA ASP A 218 -2.85 -13.31 11.72
C ASP A 218 -2.16 -14.53 12.31
N TRP A 219 -1.28 -14.25 13.26
CA TRP A 219 -0.47 -15.27 13.91
C TRP A 219 -1.25 -15.87 15.09
N PRO A 220 -1.15 -17.18 15.34
CA PRO A 220 -1.80 -17.82 16.49
C PRO A 220 -1.50 -17.14 17.84
#